data_AF-A0A813HID2-F1
#
_entry.id   AF-A0A813HID2-F1
#
_cell.length_a   1.000
_cell.length_b   1.000
_cell.length_c   1.000
_cell.angle_alpha   90.00
_cell.angle_beta   90.00
_cell.angle_gamma   90.00
#
_symmetry.space_group_name_H-M   'P 1'
#
loop_
_entity.id
_entity.type
_entity.pdbx_description
1 polymer ?
#
loop_
_entity_poly.entity_id
_entity_poly.type
_entity_poly.pdbx_seq_one_letter_code
_entity_poly.pdbx_strand_id
1 'polypeptide(L)'
;MDAHRVVEWCKQTAPEKHDALMEIMFQGYFEGAKDITNHEVLLKMVEDVGGLDSQGCANLLKGSDLTPEVKRGAAQASSKGVSGVPHFILETSSGAAGKPVSFSGAQPPD
;
A
#
# COMPACT_ATOMS: atom_id res chain seq x y z
N MET A 1 -4.37 -0.89 10.05
CA MET A 1 -3.09 -0.18 10.26
C MET A 1 -1.92 -1.08 9.90
N ASP A 2 -1.79 -2.27 10.50
CA ASP A 2 -0.64 -3.15 10.26
C ASP A 2 -0.45 -3.58 8.81
N ALA A 3 -1.53 -3.92 8.08
CA ALA A 3 -1.46 -4.15 6.63
C ALA A 3 -0.78 -2.99 5.87
N HIS A 4 -1.13 -1.74 6.18
CA HIS A 4 -0.48 -0.58 5.56
C HIS A 4 0.99 -0.42 5.97
N ARG A 5 1.35 -0.79 7.21
CA ARG A 5 2.74 -0.77 7.68
C ARG A 5 3.57 -1.82 6.96
N VAL A 6 3.03 -3.01 6.71
CA VAL A 6 3.70 -4.06 5.91
C VAL A 6 3.92 -3.60 4.47
N VAL A 7 2.92 -2.95 3.86
CA VAL A 7 3.08 -2.35 2.52
C VAL A 7 4.14 -1.25 2.52
N GLU A 8 4.13 -0.35 3.50
CA GLU A 8 5.14 0.71 3.63
C GLU A 8 6.55 0.15 3.86
N TRP A 9 6.68 -0.91 4.66
CA TRP A 9 7.93 -1.62 4.86
C TRP A 9 8.45 -2.22 3.55
N CYS A 10 7.59 -2.91 2.78
CA CYS A 10 7.97 -3.48 1.50
C CYS A 10 8.43 -2.39 0.52
N LYS A 11 7.77 -1.24 0.49
CA LYS A 11 8.21 -0.09 -0.35
C LYS A 11 9.62 0.38 0.01
N GLN A 12 10.01 0.31 1.28
CA GLN A 12 11.32 0.77 1.75
C GLN A 12 12.43 -0.28 1.60
N THR A 13 12.11 -1.57 1.73
CA THR A 13 13.11 -2.65 1.77
C THR A 13 13.25 -3.44 0.46
N ALA A 14 12.17 -3.55 -0.32
CA ALA A 14 12.10 -4.31 -1.56
C ALA A 14 11.02 -3.71 -2.49
N PRO A 15 11.23 -2.48 -3.01
CA PRO A 15 10.23 -1.77 -3.81
C PRO A 15 9.77 -2.55 -5.04
N GLU A 16 10.63 -3.38 -5.63
CA GLU A 16 10.32 -4.25 -6.76
C GLU A 16 9.33 -5.38 -6.43
N LYS A 17 9.08 -5.65 -5.13
CA LYS A 17 8.13 -6.65 -4.64
C LYS A 17 6.79 -6.07 -4.22
N HIS A 18 6.66 -4.74 -4.24
CA HIS A 18 5.46 -4.04 -3.78
C HIS A 18 4.20 -4.51 -4.51
N ASP A 19 4.25 -4.59 -5.84
CA ASP A 19 3.07 -4.92 -6.64
C ASP A 19 2.64 -6.38 -6.40
N ALA A 20 3.60 -7.30 -6.33
CA ALA A 20 3.33 -8.70 -5.99
C ALA A 20 2.72 -8.86 -4.58
N LEU A 21 3.19 -8.08 -3.61
CA LEU A 21 2.61 -8.07 -2.26
C LEU A 21 1.17 -7.52 -2.28
N MET A 22 0.93 -6.42 -2.99
CA MET A 22 -0.42 -5.84 -3.12
C MET A 22 -1.39 -6.82 -3.78
N GLU A 23 -0.98 -7.53 -4.83
CA GLU A 23 -1.78 -8.56 -5.51
C GLU A 23 -2.17 -9.69 -4.53
N ILE A 24 -1.20 -10.25 -3.79
CA ILE A 24 -1.47 -11.32 -2.81
C ILE A 24 -2.41 -10.82 -1.70
N MET A 25 -2.20 -9.60 -1.20
CA MET A 25 -3.07 -9.03 -0.16
C MET A 25 -4.48 -8.79 -0.67
N PHE A 26 -4.65 -8.28 -1.89
CA PHE A 26 -5.96 -8.10 -2.51
C PHE A 26 -6.66 -9.43 -2.74
N GLN A 27 -5.97 -10.42 -3.32
CA GLN A 27 -6.53 -11.75 -3.53
C GLN A 27 -6.96 -12.38 -2.20
N GLY A 28 -6.08 -12.33 -1.19
CA GLY A 28 -6.37 -12.86 0.14
C GLY A 28 -7.57 -12.21 0.79
N TYR A 29 -7.70 -10.88 0.70
CA TYR A 29 -8.81 -10.15 1.29
C TYR A 29 -10.13 -10.31 0.51
N PHE A 30 -10.13 -10.03 -0.79
CA PHE A 30 -11.35 -9.96 -1.60
C PHE A 30 -11.88 -11.32 -2.03
N GLU A 31 -11.01 -12.28 -2.34
CA GLU A 31 -11.41 -13.61 -2.81
C GLU A 31 -11.29 -14.66 -1.71
N GLY A 32 -10.23 -14.57 -0.91
CA GLY A 32 -9.90 -15.56 0.12
C GLY A 32 -10.54 -15.31 1.48
N ALA A 33 -11.23 -14.18 1.67
CA ALA A 33 -11.81 -13.73 2.95
C ALA A 33 -10.83 -13.82 4.14
N LYS A 34 -9.53 -13.57 3.88
CA LYS A 34 -8.47 -13.60 4.89
C LYS A 34 -8.51 -12.33 5.75
N ASP A 35 -8.27 -12.52 7.04
CA ASP A 35 -8.15 -11.41 7.98
C ASP A 35 -6.77 -10.75 7.88
N ILE A 36 -6.69 -9.67 7.10
CA ILE A 36 -5.46 -8.86 6.94
C ILE A 36 -5.15 -7.96 8.14
N THR A 37 -5.88 -8.11 9.26
CA THR A 37 -5.49 -7.52 10.55
C THR A 37 -4.70 -8.49 11.42
N ASN A 38 -4.71 -9.79 11.08
CA ASN A 38 -3.98 -10.83 11.78
C ASN A 38 -2.50 -10.88 11.35
N HIS A 39 -1.58 -10.87 12.31
CA HIS A 39 -0.13 -10.86 12.05
C HIS A 39 0.37 -12.14 11.36
N GLU A 40 -0.17 -13.30 11.70
CA GLU A 40 0.20 -14.57 11.06
C GLU A 40 -0.24 -14.61 9.60
N VAL A 41 -1.42 -14.06 9.30
CA VAL A 41 -1.91 -13.94 7.91
C VAL A 41 -1.01 -12.99 7.12
N LEU A 42 -0.65 -11.84 7.67
CA LEU A 42 0.25 -10.88 7.02
C LEU A 42 1.64 -11.48 6.78
N LEU A 43 2.20 -12.19 7.75
CA LEU A 43 3.49 -12.87 7.60
C LEU A 43 3.44 -13.94 6.51
N LYS A 44 2.37 -14.73 6.47
CA LYS A 44 2.19 -15.75 5.44
C LYS A 44 2.10 -15.12 4.04
N MET A 45 1.42 -13.99 3.90
CA MET A 45 1.36 -13.24 2.64
C MET A 45 2.74 -12.72 2.21
N VAL A 46 3.55 -12.22 3.16
CA VAL A 46 4.94 -11.80 2.88
C VAL A 46 5.81 -12.98 2.44
N GLU A 47 5.66 -14.14 3.08
CA GLU A 47 6.36 -15.38 2.68
C GLU A 47 5.96 -15.82 1.27
N ASP A 48 4.67 -15.75 0.93
CA ASP A 48 4.14 -16.17 -0.36
C ASP A 48 4.62 -15.32 -1.54
N VAL A 49 4.94 -14.03 -1.32
CA VAL A 49 5.57 -13.17 -2.34
C VAL A 49 6.94 -13.71 -2.76
N GLY A 50 7.69 -14.29 -1.82
CA GLY A 50 9.04 -14.77 -2.02
C GLY A 50 10.08 -13.65 -2.23
N GLY A 51 11.25 -13.80 -1.58
CA GLY A 51 12.34 -12.83 -1.65
C GLY A 51 12.15 -11.59 -0.77
N LEU A 52 11.21 -11.63 0.17
CA LEU A 52 11.06 -10.65 1.25
C LEU A 52 11.66 -11.20 2.55
N ASP A 53 12.19 -10.32 3.41
CA ASP A 53 12.69 -10.69 4.74
C ASP A 53 11.52 -10.88 5.73
N SER A 54 11.05 -12.13 5.86
CA SER A 54 9.97 -12.49 6.79
C SER A 54 10.31 -12.15 8.25
N GLN A 55 11.58 -12.23 8.64
CA GLN A 55 11.99 -11.90 10.01
C GLN A 55 11.94 -10.40 10.25
N GLY A 56 12.35 -9.60 9.27
CA GLY A 56 12.18 -8.15 9.24
C GLY A 56 10.71 -7.73 9.36
N CYS A 57 9.82 -8.38 8.58
CA CYS A 57 8.38 -8.15 8.68
C CYS A 57 7.81 -8.55 10.07
N ALA A 58 8.25 -9.68 10.62
CA ALA A 58 7.83 -10.10 11.96
C ALA A 58 8.27 -9.13 13.05
N ASN A 59 9.46 -8.53 12.91
CA ASN A 59 9.95 -7.52 13.85
C ASN A 59 9.15 -6.22 13.74
N LEU A 60 8.84 -5.77 12.51
CA LEU A 60 7.94 -4.64 12.26
C LEU A 60 6.59 -4.83 12.96
N LEU A 61 5.96 -6.00 12.78
CA LEU A 61 4.62 -6.30 13.31
C LEU A 61 4.56 -6.34 14.84
N LYS A 62 5.65 -6.70 15.51
CA LYS A 62 5.73 -6.67 17.00
C LYS A 62 5.69 -5.25 17.58
N GLY A 63 6.09 -4.25 16.80
CA GLY A 63 6.23 -2.87 17.25
C GLY A 63 5.22 -1.92 16.61
N SER A 64 5.54 -0.63 16.67
CA SER A 64 4.78 0.46 16.04
C SER A 64 5.54 1.17 14.91
N ASP A 65 6.69 0.64 14.50
CA ASP A 65 7.53 1.18 13.42
C ASP A 65 6.71 1.43 12.15
N LEU A 66 7.02 2.51 11.42
CA LEU A 66 6.29 2.96 10.23
C LEU A 66 4.85 3.47 10.47
N THR A 67 4.32 3.44 11.71
CA THR A 67 3.04 4.08 12.00
C THR A 67 3.05 5.59 11.69
N PRO A 68 4.10 6.36 12.06
CA PRO A 68 4.19 7.78 11.68
C PRO A 68 4.22 7.98 10.15
N GLU A 69 4.94 7.13 9.43
CA GLU A 69 5.09 7.15 7.97
C GLU A 69 3.74 6.95 7.29
N VAL A 70 3.01 5.90 7.69
CA VAL A 70 1.67 5.60 7.16
C VAL A 70 0.70 6.74 7.45
N LYS A 71 0.69 7.28 8.67
CA LYS A 71 -0.17 8.42 9.03
C LYS A 71 0.18 9.67 8.22
N ARG A 72 1.46 9.95 8.03
CA ARG A 72 1.96 11.09 7.23
C ARG A 72 1.56 10.94 5.76
N GLY A 73 1.67 9.74 5.19
CA GLY A 73 1.23 9.45 3.83
C GLY A 73 -0.28 9.68 3.65
N ALA A 74 -1.10 9.21 4.59
CA ALA A 74 -2.55 9.45 4.58
C ALA A 74 -2.89 10.95 4.70
N ALA A 75 -2.20 11.68 5.59
CA ALA A 75 -2.38 13.12 5.74
C ALA A 75 -1.97 13.89 4.47
N GLN A 76 -0.89 13.47 3.80
CA GLN A 76 -0.44 14.05 2.54
C GLN A 76 -1.44 13.77 1.40
N ALA A 77 -2.01 12.57 1.33
CA ALA A 77 -3.06 12.28 0.36
C ALA A 77 -4.29 13.18 0.61
N SER A 78 -4.72 13.30 1.86
CA SER A 78 -5.84 14.16 2.23
C SER A 78 -5.59 15.64 1.90
N SER A 79 -4.37 16.16 2.14
CA SER A 79 -4.03 17.55 1.78
C SER A 79 -4.00 17.81 0.28
N LYS A 80 -3.86 16.76 -0.54
CA LYS A 80 -4.01 16.80 -2.01
C LYS A 80 -5.47 16.68 -2.48
N GLY A 81 -6.44 16.67 -1.56
CA GLY A 81 -7.86 16.56 -1.86
C GLY A 81 -8.38 15.13 -2.05
N VAL A 82 -7.58 14.11 -1.69
CA VAL A 82 -8.03 12.71 -1.72
C VAL A 82 -9.00 12.47 -0.56
N SER A 83 -10.24 12.08 -0.89
CA SER A 83 -11.31 11.83 0.08
C SER A 83 -11.90 10.41 0.00
N GLY A 84 -11.46 9.59 -0.95
CA GLY A 84 -11.92 8.22 -1.15
C GLY A 84 -10.95 7.41 -2.01
N VAL A 85 -11.20 6.11 -2.14
CA VAL A 85 -10.39 5.17 -2.95
C VAL A 85 -11.29 4.37 -3.91
N PRO A 86 -10.78 3.93 -5.08
CA PRO A 86 -9.48 4.30 -5.63
C PRO A 86 -9.44 5.78 -6.07
N HIS A 87 -8.25 6.38 -6.05
CA HIS A 87 -8.03 7.76 -6.48
C HIS A 87 -6.70 7.83 -7.25
N PHE A 88 -6.71 8.54 -8.36
CA PHE A 88 -5.56 8.67 -9.24
C PHE A 88 -5.25 10.14 -9.47
N ILE A 89 -3.96 10.49 -9.43
CA ILE A 89 -3.44 11.82 -9.77
C ILE A 89 -2.45 11.59 -10.90
N LEU A 90 -2.74 12.14 -12.08
CA LEU A 90 -1.87 12.09 -13.25
C LEU A 90 -1.09 13.41 -13.35
N GLU A 91 0.22 13.31 -13.15
CA GLU A 91 1.14 14.42 -13.35
C GLU A 91 1.39 14.64 -14.85
N THR A 92 1.33 15.90 -15.30
CA THR A 92 1.62 16.23 -16.70
C THR A 92 3.11 16.47 -16.90
N SER A 93 3.76 15.72 -17.79
CA SER A 93 5.22 15.80 -18.05
C SER A 93 5.68 17.14 -18.66
N SER A 94 4.77 18.06 -19.00
CA SER A 94 5.11 19.35 -19.62
C SER A 94 5.52 20.42 -18.59
N GLY A 95 6.72 20.25 -18.04
CA GLY A 95 7.68 21.29 -17.60
C GLY A 95 7.28 22.47 -16.70
N ALA A 96 6.11 23.11 -16.81
CA ALA A 96 5.80 24.33 -16.05
C ALA A 96 4.34 24.86 -16.08
N ALA A 97 3.35 24.18 -16.68
CA ALA A 97 2.04 24.85 -16.91
C ALA A 97 0.76 24.00 -16.77
N GLY A 98 0.85 22.67 -16.68
CA GLY A 98 -0.33 21.82 -16.53
C GLY A 98 -0.74 21.67 -15.06
N LYS A 99 -2.01 21.89 -14.74
CA LYS A 99 -2.56 21.42 -13.46
C LYS A 99 -2.67 19.89 -13.50
N PRO A 100 -2.25 19.16 -12.44
CA PRO A 100 -2.48 17.72 -12.36
C PRO A 100 -3.96 17.40 -12.56
N VAL A 101 -4.23 16.32 -13.28
CA VAL A 101 -5.59 15.79 -13.45
C VAL A 101 -5.81 14.75 -12.37
N SER A 102 -6.88 14.87 -11.59
CA SER A 102 -7.26 13.88 -10.60
C SER A 102 -8.68 13.37 -10.80
N PHE A 103 -8.89 12.10 -10.48
CA PHE A 103 -10.19 11.45 -10.53
C PHE A 103 -10.31 10.40 -9.42
N SER A 104 -11.54 10.19 -8.95
CA SER A 104 -11.85 9.28 -7.84
C SER A 104 -12.90 8.25 -8.27
N GLY A 105 -12.91 7.11 -7.58
CA GLY A 105 -13.86 6.03 -7.79
C GLY A 105 -13.46 5.08 -8.91
N ALA A 106 -14.19 3.98 -9.03
CA ALA A 106 -14.04 3.03 -10.13
C ALA A 106 -14.47 3.72 -11.44
N GLN A 107 -13.50 4.06 -12.28
CA GLN A 107 -13.74 4.61 -13.61
C GLN A 107 -13.83 3.45 -14.62
N PRO A 108 -14.77 3.49 -15.57
CA PRO A 108 -14.80 2.52 -16.65
C PRO A 108 -13.54 2.64 -17.51
N PRO A 109 -13.11 1.55 -18.17
CA PRO A 109 -11.97 1.58 -19.08
C PRO A 109 -12.28 2.30 -20.41
N ASP A 110 -13.55 2.62 -20.69
CA ASP A 110 -14.09 3.21 -21.92
C ASP A 110 -15.10 4.36 -21.70
#